data_AF-A0AAX2ZHZ8-F1
#
_entry.id   AF-A0AAX2ZHZ8-F1
#
_cell.length_a   1.000
_cell.length_b   1.000
_cell.length_c   1.000
_cell.angle_alpha   90.00
_cell.angle_beta   90.00
_cell.angle_gamma   90.00
#
_symmetry.space_group_name_H-M   'P 1'
#
loop_
_entity.id
_entity.type
_entity.pdbx_description
1 polymer ?
#
loop_
_entity_poly.entity_id
_entity_poly.type
_entity_poly.pdbx_seq_one_letter_code
_entity_poly.pdbx_strand_id
1 'polypeptide(L)' 'MKKDRIRIVYRNNFERIVEESNVRNFRSLIDWMEDFNEGNAVPSLVLFGRDLGSNFSINKSNVKIIEFMD' A
#
# COMPACT_ATOMS: atom_id res chain seq x y z
N MET A 1 6.53 -18.03 -5.08
CA MET A 1 5.34 -17.26 -5.49
C MET A 1 5.76 -15.81 -5.63
N LYS A 2 5.33 -15.11 -6.69
CA LYS A 2 5.72 -13.71 -6.91
C LYS A 2 4.87 -12.86 -5.96
N LYS A 3 5.50 -12.08 -5.10
CA LYS A 3 4.83 -11.13 -4.19
C LYS A 3 4.40 -9.89 -4.97
N ASP A 4 3.36 -10.04 -5.79
CA ASP A 4 2.87 -9.01 -6.70
C ASP A 4 1.62 -8.29 -6.18
N ARG A 5 1.13 -8.67 -5.00
CA ARG A 5 -0.08 -8.12 -4.39
C ARG A 5 0.14 -7.78 -2.92
N ILE A 6 -0.34 -6.60 -2.52
CA ILE A 6 -0.34 -6.11 -1.14
C ILE A 6 -1.78 -5.86 -0.71
N ARG A 7 -2.18 -6.41 0.43
CA ARG A 7 -3.44 -6.12 1.10
C ARG A 7 -3.21 -5.00 2.12
N ILE A 8 -4.08 -4.01 2.09
CA ILE A 8 -4.12 -2.91 3.06
C ILE A 8 -5.47 -2.95 3.77
N VAL A 9 -5.45 -3.13 5.08
CA VAL A 9 -6.64 -3.04 5.94
C VAL A 9 -6.62 -1.70 6.66
N TYR A 10 -7.67 -0.93 6.51
CA TYR A 10 -7.82 0.37 7.15
C TYR A 10 -8.51 0.24 8.52
N ARG A 11 -8.39 1.26 9.38
CA ARG A 11 -9.01 1.26 10.72
C ARG A 11 -10.53 1.18 10.72
N ASN A 12 -11.18 1.58 9.62
CA ASN A 12 -12.62 1.41 9.40
C ASN A 12 -12.99 0.02 8.85
N ASN A 13 -12.05 -0.94 8.84
CA ASN A 13 -12.18 -2.28 8.27
C ASN A 13 -12.41 -2.34 6.76
N PHE A 14 -12.22 -1.24 6.03
CA PHE A 14 -12.13 -1.29 4.58
C PHE A 14 -10.85 -2.03 4.17
N GLU A 15 -10.91 -2.79 3.08
CA GLU A 15 -9.77 -3.50 2.52
C GLU A 15 -9.48 -3.02 1.10
N ARG A 16 -8.20 -2.83 0.80
CA ARG A 16 -7.71 -2.52 -0.54
C ARG A 16 -6.64 -3.52 -0.93
N ILE A 17 -6.81 -4.15 -2.08
CA ILE A 17 -5.78 -4.98 -2.71
C ILE A 17 -5.09 -4.12 -3.78
N VAL A 18 -3.77 -4.05 -3.71
CA VAL A 18 -2.93 -3.33 -4.66
C VAL A 18 -2.06 -4.34 -5.39
N GLU A 19 -2.20 -4.40 -6.71
CA GLU A 19 -1.37 -5.24 -7.56
C GLU A 19 -0.25 -4.41 -8.21
N GLU A 20 0.94 -5.00 -8.37
CA GLU A 20 2.09 -4.38 -9.04
C GLU A 20 1.76 -3.90 -10.46
N SER A 21 0.90 -4.64 -11.15
CA SER A 21 0.37 -4.32 -12.48
C SER A 21 -0.48 -3.05 -12.49
N ASN A 22 -1.13 -2.69 -11.37
CA ASN A 22 -2.14 -1.62 -11.33
C ASN A 22 -1.58 -0.27 -10.91
N VAL A 23 -0.42 -0.23 -10.27
CA VAL A 23 0.20 1.03 -9.81
C VAL A 23 1.60 1.22 -10.41
N ARG A 24 1.99 2.48 -10.63
CA ARG A 24 3.27 2.86 -11.22
C ARG A 24 4.42 2.79 -10.22
N ASN A 25 4.13 3.13 -8.96
CA ASN A 25 5.08 3.23 -7.86
C ASN A 25 4.87 2.13 -6.82
N PHE A 26 4.67 0.87 -7.26
CA PHE A 26 4.49 -0.28 -6.37
C PHE A 26 5.67 -0.48 -5.41
N ARG A 27 6.91 -0.23 -5.87
CA ARG A 27 8.09 -0.33 -5.01
C ARG A 27 8.02 0.59 -3.79
N SER A 28 7.50 1.81 -3.96
CA SER A 28 7.28 2.73 -2.85
C SER A 28 6.26 2.22 -1.83
N LEU A 29 5.28 1.40 -2.25
CA LEU A 29 4.36 0.73 -1.32
C LEU A 29 5.07 -0.36 -0.52
N ILE A 30 5.99 -1.10 -1.15
CA ILE A 30 6.80 -2.12 -0.46
C ILE A 30 7.66 -1.45 0.60
N ASP A 31 8.44 -0.43 0.23
CA ASP A 31 9.33 0.27 1.16
C ASP A 31 8.51 0.87 2.34
N TRP A 32 7.36 1.48 2.04
CA TRP A 32 6.46 2.03 3.05
C TRP A 32 5.90 0.96 4.00
N MET A 33 5.54 -0.21 3.47
CA MET A 33 5.03 -1.35 4.24
C MET A 33 6.10 -1.91 5.17
N GLU A 34 7.34 -2.06 4.69
CA GLU A 34 8.48 -2.53 5.48
C GLU A 34 8.70 -1.59 6.68
N ASP A 35 8.81 -0.28 6.44
CA ASP A 35 8.95 0.71 7.51
C ASP A 35 7.75 0.74 8.47
N PHE A 36 6.52 0.64 7.94
CA PHE A 36 5.31 0.61 8.77
C PHE A 36 5.31 -0.59 9.71
N ASN A 37 5.68 -1.78 9.21
CA ASN A 37 5.67 -3.04 9.96
C ASN A 37 6.81 -3.13 10.98
N GLU A 38 7.93 -2.43 10.75
CA GLU A 38 9.01 -2.29 11.73
C GLU A 38 8.69 -1.26 12.83
N GLY A 39 7.60 -0.51 12.70
CA GLY A 39 7.21 0.54 13.65
C GLY A 39 7.88 1.90 13.37
N ASN A 40 8.63 2.02 12.28
CA ASN A 40 9.32 3.26 11.88
C ASN A 40 8.31 4.39 11.57
N ALA A 41 8.81 5.61 11.54
CA ALA A 41 8.03 6.75 11.06
C ALA A 41 7.90 6.68 9.53
N VAL A 42 6.66 6.69 9.03
CA VAL A 42 6.37 6.68 7.60
C VAL A 42 5.59 7.93 7.19
N PRO A 43 5.95 8.59 6.08
CA PRO A 43 5.21 9.72 5.55
C PRO A 43 3.87 9.26 4.94
N SER A 44 2.99 10.19 4.57
CA SER A 44 1.88 9.87 3.68
C SER A 44 2.42 9.44 2.31
N LEU A 45 1.88 8.36 1.75
CA LEU A 45 2.25 7.87 0.42
C LEU A 45 1.09 8.05 -0.55
N VAL A 46 1.35 8.61 -1.72
CA VAL A 46 0.41 8.65 -2.85
C VAL A 46 0.79 7.58 -3.85
N LEU A 47 -0.14 6.71 -4.19
CA LEU A 47 0.01 5.67 -5.21
C LEU A 47 -0.71 6.10 -6.48
N PHE A 48 -0.01 6.01 -7.60
CA PHE A 48 -0.52 6.39 -8.90
C PHE A 48 -0.92 5.14 -9.68
N GLY A 49 -2.20 5.06 -10.05
CA GLY A 49 -2.70 4.04 -10.95
C GLY A 49 -2.04 4.13 -12.32
N ARG A 50 -2.05 3.02 -13.06
CA ARG A 50 -1.64 3.04 -14.47
C ARG A 50 -2.69 3.72 -15.35
N ASP A 51 -3.97 3.56 -15.01
CA ASP A 51 -5.09 4.26 -15.61
C ASP A 51 -4.99 5.78 -15.42
N LEU A 52 -5.37 6.52 -16.45
CA LEU A 52 -5.28 7.98 -16.45
C LEU A 52 -6.12 8.58 -15.31
N GLY A 53 -5.47 9.40 -14.48
CA GLY A 53 -6.12 10.14 -13.38
C GLY A 53 -6.39 9.32 -12.12
N SER A 54 -6.15 8.01 -12.10
CA SER A 54 -6.36 7.19 -10.91
C SER A 54 -5.21 7.36 -9.91
N ASN A 55 -5.52 7.76 -8.69
CA ASN A 55 -4.58 7.76 -7.58
C ASN A 55 -5.31 7.54 -6.25
N PHE A 56 -4.56 7.13 -5.23
CA PHE A 56 -5.05 7.11 -3.85
C PHE A 56 -3.89 7.36 -2.89
N SER A 57 -4.20 7.81 -1.69
CA SER A 57 -3.21 8.01 -0.64
C SER A 57 -3.40 7.02 0.51
N ILE A 58 -2.30 6.70 1.17
CA ILE A 58 -2.27 5.96 2.43
C ILE A 58 -1.47 6.76 3.46
N ASN A 59 -1.86 6.63 4.73
CA ASN A 59 -1.17 7.25 5.84
C ASN A 59 -1.14 6.30 7.06
N LYS A 60 -0.16 6.51 7.95
CA LYS A 60 0.01 5.66 9.14
C LYS A 60 -1.22 5.70 10.06
N SER A 61 -1.89 6.86 10.14
CA SER A 61 -3.03 7.03 11.04
C SER A 61 -4.23 6.18 10.64
N ASN A 62 -4.41 5.87 9.35
CA ASN A 62 -5.61 5.19 8.86
C ASN A 62 -5.36 3.72 8.50
N VAL A 63 -4.10 3.30 8.33
CA VAL A 63 -3.75 1.89 8.10
C VAL A 63 -3.72 1.13 9.43
N LYS A 64 -4.35 -0.05 9.43
CA LYS A 64 -4.38 -1.00 10.55
C LYS A 64 -3.39 -2.15 10.31
N ILE A 65 -3.42 -2.75 9.11
CA ILE A 65 -2.54 -3.86 8.68
C ILE A 65 -2.15 -3.60 7.23
N ILE A 66 -0.91 -3.92 6.86
CA ILE A 66 -0.45 -3.98 5.48
C ILE A 66 0.51 -5.17 5.30
N GLU A 67 0.20 -6.04 4.33
CA GLU A 67 0.90 -7.31 4.17
C GLU A 67 0.89 -7.76 2.71
N PHE A 68 1.90 -8.56 2.33
CA PHE A 68 1.86 -9.28 1.07
C PHE A 68 0.75 -10.33 1.11
N MET A 69 0.07 -10.51 -0.02
CA MET A 69 -0.82 -11.65 -0.20
C MET A 69 -0.01 -12.84 -0.74
N ASP A 70 -0.33 -14.03 -0.25
CA ASP A 70 0.15 -15.29 -0.82
C ASP A 70 -0.53 -15.56 -2.19
#